data_AF-A0A8J8FX75-F1
#
_entry.id   AF-A0A8J8FX75-F1
#
_cell.length_a   1.000
_cell.length_b   1.000
_cell.length_c   1.000
_cell.angle_alpha   90.00
_cell.angle_beta   90.00
_cell.angle_gamma   90.00
#
_symmetry.space_group_name_H-M   'P 1'
#
loop_
_entity.id
_entity.type
_entity.pdbx_description
1 polymer ?
#
loop_
_entity_poly.entity_id
_entity_poly.type
_entity_poly.pdbx_seq_one_letter_code
_entity_poly.pdbx_strand_id
1 'polypeptide(L)'
;ERYDWVGVFPVEVEMTDRVQGLSYTVAEAEADTPVTVEGEVFKGHEFHYSRIVDPSPLRTVYRVLRGQGLDGREGFVPPGAGNVLGTYVHVHAASHPGMAANFTRAATEAR
;
A
#
# COMPACT_ATOMS: atom_id res chain seq x y z
N GLU A 1 4.73 24.40 3.60
CA GLU A 1 6.00 24.12 4.30
C GLU A 1 6.45 22.71 3.95
N ARG A 2 7.74 22.40 4.04
CA ARG A 2 8.30 21.07 3.76
C ARG A 2 8.90 20.51 5.05
N TYR A 3 8.68 19.22 5.29
CA TYR A 3 9.11 18.53 6.49
C TYR A 3 9.90 17.28 6.12
N ASP A 4 10.97 17.00 6.88
CA ASP A 4 11.72 15.76 6.75
C ASP A 4 10.92 14.60 7.35
N TRP A 5 11.16 13.40 6.82
CA TRP A 5 10.54 12.17 7.27
C TRP A 5 11.57 11.05 7.31
N VAL A 6 11.17 9.86 7.76
CA VAL A 6 12.08 8.72 7.98
C VAL A 6 12.83 8.26 6.71
N GLY A 7 12.36 8.64 5.51
CA GLY A 7 13.09 8.42 4.25
C GLY A 7 13.09 6.96 3.77
N VAL A 8 12.20 6.12 4.29
CA VAL A 8 12.10 4.70 3.88
C VAL A 8 11.63 4.56 2.43
N PHE A 9 10.73 5.45 1.97
CA PHE A 9 10.39 5.54 0.55
C PHE A 9 11.10 6.76 -0.05
N PRO A 10 11.72 6.64 -1.23
CA PRO A 10 12.40 7.75 -1.88
C PRO A 10 11.42 8.64 -2.66
N VAL A 11 10.35 9.10 -2.01
CA VAL A 11 9.31 9.95 -2.63
C VAL A 11 8.92 11.14 -1.76
N GLU A 12 8.25 12.09 -2.36
CA GLU A 12 7.57 13.17 -1.67
C GLU A 12 6.06 12.94 -1.63
N VAL A 13 5.46 13.29 -0.50
CA VAL A 13 4.02 13.26 -0.30
C VAL A 13 3.58 14.65 0.08
N GLU A 14 2.52 15.15 -0.57
CA GLU A 14 1.93 16.44 -0.23
C GLU A 14 0.50 16.26 0.25
N MET A 15 0.09 17.12 1.19
CA MET A 15 -1.31 17.26 1.57
C MET A 15 -2.01 18.15 0.54
N THR A 16 -3.22 17.75 0.13
CA THR A 16 -4.04 18.55 -0.78
C THR A 16 -5.31 19.03 -0.09
N ASP A 17 -5.94 20.06 -0.64
CA ASP A 17 -7.19 20.63 -0.08
C ASP A 17 -8.43 19.77 -0.39
N ARG A 18 -8.29 18.73 -1.21
CA ARG A 18 -9.39 17.87 -1.66
C ARG A 18 -9.07 16.41 -1.38
N VAL A 19 -10.10 15.64 -1.04
CA VAL A 19 -9.94 14.20 -0.85
C VAL A 19 -9.41 13.54 -2.13
N GLN A 20 -8.37 12.73 -2.00
CA GLN A 20 -7.72 12.00 -3.09
C GLN A 20 -8.31 10.59 -3.24
N GLY A 21 -8.59 9.94 -2.10
CA GLY A 21 -9.30 8.66 -2.05
C GLY A 21 -10.42 8.71 -1.00
N LEU A 22 -11.63 8.31 -1.38
CA LEU A 22 -12.77 8.10 -0.48
C LEU A 22 -13.65 6.99 -1.06
N SER A 23 -13.22 5.74 -0.90
CA SER A 23 -13.95 4.61 -1.48
C SER A 23 -13.72 3.32 -0.72
N TYR A 24 -14.66 2.37 -0.87
CA TYR A 24 -14.39 0.98 -0.55
C TYR A 24 -13.54 0.38 -1.67
N THR A 25 -12.44 -0.27 -1.26
CA THR A 25 -11.44 -0.79 -2.18
C THR A 25 -11.48 -2.31 -2.18
N VAL A 26 -11.40 -2.90 -3.37
CA VAL A 26 -11.08 -4.32 -3.57
C VAL A 26 -9.80 -4.37 -4.37
N ALA A 27 -8.79 -5.08 -3.87
CA ALA A 27 -7.49 -5.16 -4.50
C ALA A 27 -7.02 -6.61 -4.57
N GLU A 28 -6.23 -6.92 -5.60
CA GLU A 28 -5.58 -8.20 -5.82
C GLU A 28 -4.08 -8.03 -5.70
N ALA A 29 -3.45 -8.90 -4.92
CA ALA A 29 -2.00 -8.95 -4.81
C ALA A 29 -1.37 -9.54 -6.07
N GLU A 30 -0.48 -8.79 -6.72
CA GLU A 30 0.28 -9.24 -7.89
C GLU A 30 1.69 -9.73 -7.51
N ALA A 31 2.02 -9.71 -6.22
CA ALA A 31 3.23 -10.27 -5.64
C ALA A 31 3.02 -10.54 -4.14
N ASP A 32 3.86 -11.39 -3.57
CA ASP A 32 3.95 -11.54 -2.12
C ASP A 32 4.36 -10.21 -1.46
N THR A 33 3.70 -9.90 -0.34
CA THR A 33 4.00 -8.74 0.50
C THR A 33 4.06 -9.19 1.96
N PRO A 34 4.47 -8.31 2.90
CA PRO A 34 4.38 -8.63 4.32
C PRO A 34 2.98 -9.01 4.79
N VAL A 35 1.90 -8.65 4.07
CA VAL A 35 0.53 -8.86 4.56
C VAL A 35 -0.37 -9.66 3.61
N THR A 36 0.07 -9.95 2.38
CA THR A 36 -0.70 -10.68 1.35
C THR A 36 0.18 -11.69 0.62
N VAL A 37 -0.43 -12.73 0.08
CA VAL A 37 0.19 -13.66 -0.87
C VAL A 37 -0.22 -13.30 -2.31
N GLU A 38 0.63 -13.55 -3.29
CA GLU A 38 0.29 -13.37 -4.72
C GLU A 38 -1.05 -14.05 -5.08
N GLY A 39 -1.89 -13.35 -5.84
CA GLY A 39 -3.23 -13.75 -6.25
C GLY A 39 -4.32 -13.52 -5.20
N GLU A 40 -3.97 -13.12 -3.98
CA GLU A 40 -4.95 -12.90 -2.90
C GLU A 40 -5.77 -11.64 -3.14
N VAL A 41 -7.11 -11.77 -3.05
CA VAL A 41 -8.04 -10.64 -3.19
C VAL A 41 -8.54 -10.23 -1.81
N PHE A 42 -8.34 -8.97 -1.46
CA PHE A 42 -8.73 -8.43 -0.16
C PHE A 42 -9.58 -7.17 -0.30
N LYS A 43 -10.30 -6.84 0.78
CA LYS A 43 -11.19 -5.68 0.86
C LYS A 43 -10.69 -4.70 1.90
N GLY A 44 -10.81 -3.43 1.60
CA GLY A 44 -10.49 -2.34 2.51
C GLY A 44 -11.25 -1.08 2.15
N HIS A 45 -10.69 0.04 2.56
CA HIS A 45 -11.14 1.36 2.15
C HIS A 45 -9.94 2.28 2.02
N GLU A 46 -10.06 3.29 1.18
CA GLU A 46 -9.11 4.39 1.07
C GLU A 46 -9.79 5.66 1.58
N PHE A 47 -9.11 6.38 2.48
CA PHE A 47 -9.52 7.71 2.92
C PHE A 47 -8.30 8.59 3.17
N HIS A 48 -7.92 9.40 2.18
CA HIS A 48 -6.73 10.25 2.29
C HIS A 48 -6.85 11.54 1.47
N TYR A 49 -6.19 12.58 1.97
CA TYR A 49 -6.02 13.88 1.32
C TYR A 49 -4.62 14.05 0.73
N SER A 50 -3.70 13.18 1.12
CA SER A 50 -2.34 13.21 0.60
C SER A 50 -2.24 12.51 -0.75
N ARG A 51 -1.29 12.93 -1.56
CA ARG A 51 -0.87 12.22 -2.78
C ARG A 51 0.64 12.14 -2.86
N ILE A 52 1.13 11.11 -3.53
CA ILE A 52 2.54 11.00 -3.90
C ILE A 52 2.78 11.94 -5.08
N VAL A 53 3.76 12.84 -4.98
CA VAL A 53 4.05 13.85 -6.01
C VAL A 53 4.66 13.20 -7.26
N ASP A 54 5.64 12.31 -7.06
CA ASP A 54 6.21 11.44 -8.07
C ASP A 54 6.33 10.02 -7.49
N PRO A 55 5.56 9.04 -8.00
CA PRO A 55 5.59 7.68 -7.51
C PRO A 55 6.83 6.91 -7.97
N SER A 56 7.59 7.39 -8.96
CA SER A 56 8.86 6.78 -9.33
C SER A 56 9.89 7.00 -8.21
N PRO A 57 10.71 6.01 -7.84
CA PRO A 57 10.90 4.67 -8.42
C PRO A 57 10.12 3.55 -7.71
N LEU A 58 8.99 3.83 -7.05
CA LEU A 58 8.24 2.83 -6.30
C LEU A 58 7.63 1.79 -7.24
N ARG A 59 7.68 0.52 -6.81
CA ARG A 59 6.95 -0.56 -7.47
C ARG A 59 5.59 -0.71 -6.80
N THR A 60 4.54 -0.81 -7.60
CA THR A 60 3.18 -1.14 -7.11
C THR A 60 2.98 -2.66 -7.10
N VAL A 61 2.37 -3.22 -6.05
CA VAL A 61 2.14 -4.67 -5.88
C VAL A 61 0.67 -5.05 -5.81
N TYR A 62 -0.25 -4.09 -5.84
CA TYR A 62 -1.68 -4.33 -5.86
C TYR A 62 -2.33 -3.81 -7.15
N ARG A 63 -3.18 -4.63 -7.74
CA ARG A 63 -4.14 -4.22 -8.77
C ARG A 63 -5.45 -3.87 -8.10
N VAL A 64 -5.94 -2.65 -8.32
CA VAL A 64 -7.23 -2.20 -7.79
C VAL A 64 -8.34 -2.73 -8.70
N LEU A 65 -9.15 -3.64 -8.16
CA LEU A 65 -10.34 -4.20 -8.84
C LEU A 65 -11.58 -3.31 -8.66
N ARG A 66 -11.63 -2.58 -7.54
CA ARG A 66 -12.63 -1.56 -7.23
C ARG A 66 -11.99 -0.50 -6.35
N GLY A 67 -12.22 0.77 -6.64
CA GLY A 67 -11.63 1.91 -5.92
C GLY A 67 -10.92 2.84 -6.89
N GLN A 68 -10.14 3.80 -6.37
CA GLN A 68 -9.30 4.68 -7.18
C GLN A 68 -7.85 4.17 -7.23
N GLY A 69 -7.19 4.07 -6.07
CA GLY A 69 -5.73 3.90 -6.02
C GLY A 69 -4.99 4.99 -6.81
N LEU A 70 -3.75 4.70 -7.17
CA LEU A 70 -2.95 5.49 -8.11
C LEU A 70 -3.08 4.87 -9.50
N ASP A 71 -3.96 5.40 -10.34
CA ASP A 71 -4.25 4.89 -11.69
C ASP A 71 -4.58 3.38 -11.71
N GLY A 72 -5.39 2.93 -10.75
CA GLY A 72 -5.77 1.51 -10.61
C GLY A 72 -4.68 0.63 -9.99
N ARG A 73 -3.64 1.23 -9.42
CA ARG A 73 -2.52 0.56 -8.75
C ARG A 73 -2.42 0.99 -7.29
N GLU A 74 -1.95 0.08 -6.44
CA GLU A 74 -1.72 0.35 -5.02
C GLU A 74 -0.59 -0.54 -4.46
N GLY A 75 -0.28 -0.38 -3.18
CA GLY A 75 0.75 -1.14 -2.49
C GLY A 75 2.12 -0.78 -3.02
N PHE A 76 2.80 0.14 -2.38
CA PHE A 76 4.09 0.64 -2.79
C PHE A 76 5.22 -0.09 -2.08
N VAL A 77 6.22 -0.51 -2.86
CA VAL A 77 7.45 -1.14 -2.37
C VAL A 77 8.63 -0.30 -2.87
N PRO A 78 9.50 0.19 -1.97
CA PRO A 78 10.67 0.96 -2.38
C PRO A 78 11.76 0.03 -2.97
N PRO A 79 12.67 0.57 -3.80
CA PRO A 79 13.77 -0.20 -4.37
C PRO A 79 14.63 -0.85 -3.28
N GLY A 80 14.96 -2.13 -3.45
CA GLY A 80 15.88 -2.85 -2.56
C GLY A 80 15.31 -3.29 -1.20
N ALA A 81 14.04 -3.01 -0.87
CA ALA A 81 13.44 -3.45 0.39
C ALA A 81 12.11 -4.21 0.16
N GLY A 82 12.23 -5.50 -0.17
CA GLY A 82 11.07 -6.37 -0.46
C GLY A 82 10.15 -6.65 0.74
N ASN A 83 10.61 -6.37 1.96
CA ASN A 83 9.84 -6.50 3.20
C ASN A 83 9.15 -5.20 3.65
N VAL A 84 9.18 -4.15 2.81
CA VAL A 84 8.51 -2.88 3.09
C VAL A 84 7.28 -2.73 2.20
N LEU A 85 6.15 -2.37 2.81
CA LEU A 85 4.92 -2.07 2.11
C LEU A 85 4.33 -0.76 2.64
N GLY A 86 4.05 0.18 1.73
CA GLY A 86 3.22 1.35 1.97
C GLY A 86 1.91 1.20 1.20
N THR A 87 0.78 1.59 1.77
CA THR A 87 -0.52 1.49 1.10
C THR A 87 -1.49 2.51 1.70
N TYR A 88 -2.31 3.15 0.87
CA TYR A 88 -3.46 3.93 1.34
C TYR A 88 -4.68 3.05 1.61
N VAL A 89 -4.66 1.79 1.17
CA VAL A 89 -5.72 0.83 1.51
C VAL A 89 -5.63 0.45 2.98
N HIS A 90 -6.60 0.93 3.76
CA HIS A 90 -6.88 0.45 5.10
C HIS A 90 -7.50 -0.95 4.99
N VAL A 91 -6.64 -1.98 5.05
CA VAL A 91 -7.06 -3.38 4.99
C VAL A 91 -7.97 -3.71 6.16
N HIS A 92 -9.14 -4.28 5.88
CA HIS A 92 -10.07 -4.68 6.92
C HIS A 92 -9.67 -6.06 7.45
N ALA A 93 -9.10 -6.16 8.65
CA ALA A 93 -8.57 -7.43 9.18
C ALA A 93 -9.57 -8.60 9.13
N ALA A 94 -10.87 -8.35 9.36
CA ALA A 94 -11.88 -9.41 9.27
C ALA A 94 -12.21 -9.88 7.84
N SER A 95 -11.90 -9.06 6.82
CA SER A 95 -12.04 -9.45 5.40
C SER A 95 -10.75 -10.13 4.89
N HIS A 96 -9.67 -10.05 5.67
CA HIS A 96 -8.34 -10.55 5.31
C HIS A 96 -7.69 -11.31 6.49
N PRO A 97 -8.21 -12.48 6.90
CA PRO A 97 -7.74 -13.17 8.11
C PRO A 97 -6.27 -13.59 8.07
N GLY A 98 -5.72 -13.80 6.86
CA GLY A 98 -4.30 -14.15 6.66
C GLY A 98 -3.33 -13.02 6.99
N MET A 99 -3.80 -11.76 7.05
CA MET A 99 -2.97 -10.56 7.21
C MET A 99 -1.95 -10.67 8.35
N ALA A 100 -2.43 -11.01 9.54
CA ALA A 100 -1.62 -11.02 10.76
C ALA A 100 -0.59 -12.16 10.75
N ALA A 101 -0.98 -13.32 10.19
CA ALA A 101 -0.09 -14.47 10.04
C ALA A 101 1.00 -14.16 9.02
N ASN A 102 0.65 -13.59 7.87
CA ASN A 102 1.60 -13.15 6.84
C ASN A 102 2.59 -12.14 7.41
N PHE A 103 2.10 -11.14 8.16
CA PHE A 103 2.94 -10.10 8.77
C PHE A 103 3.96 -10.69 9.74
N THR A 104 3.48 -11.56 10.63
CA THR A 104 4.35 -12.19 11.63
C THR A 104 5.40 -13.08 10.96
N ARG A 105 5.00 -13.86 9.94
CA ARG A 105 5.93 -14.68 9.14
C ARG A 105 7.00 -13.82 8.48
N ALA A 106 6.61 -12.77 7.76
CA ALA A 106 7.54 -11.87 7.08
C ALA A 106 8.53 -11.22 8.06
N ALA A 107 8.06 -10.82 9.25
CA ALA A 107 8.92 -10.27 10.29
C ALA A 107 9.93 -11.29 10.87
N THR A 108 9.57 -12.58 10.91
CA THR A 108 10.48 -13.63 11.41
C THR A 108 11.49 -14.12 10.37
N GLU A 109 11.17 -14.02 9.09
CA GLU A 109 12.00 -14.46 7.97
C GLU A 109 12.95 -13.37 7.48
N ALA A 110 12.57 -12.09 7.64
CA ALA A 110 13.43 -10.94 7.38
C ALA A 110 14.55 -10.87 8.43
N ARG A 111 15.67 -11.54 8.16
CA ARG A 111 16.93 -11.42 8.91
C ARG A 111 17.93 -10.55 8.16
#